data_AF-A0A0A8UV24-F1
#
_entry.id   AF-A0A0A8UV24-F1
#
_cell.length_a   1.000
_cell.length_b   1.000
_cell.length_c   1.000
_cell.angle_alpha   90.00
_cell.angle_beta   90.00
_cell.angle_gamma   90.00
#
_symmetry.space_group_name_H-M   'P 1'
#
loop_
_entity.id
_entity.type
_entity.pdbx_description
1 polymer ?
#
loop_
_entity_poly.entity_id
_entity_poly.type
_entity_poly.pdbx_seq_one_letter_code
_entity_poly.pdbx_strand_id
1 'polypeptide(L)'
;MMKSIKQFIYISASQQMMHCFENDNAYKVYSISTGKNGLGEKNGSGCTPRGWHQIYSCIGLDVPINSVFVSREHTGEIYTPAVALQYPQRDWILSRILQLDGLEEGRNRGGDVDSLQRYIYIHGTPDSTELGKPASHGCIRMRNVDVVELALWVAIGTSVYIE
;
A
#
# COMPACT_ATOMS: atom_id res chain seq x y z
N MET A 1 22.99 10.82 -22.95
CA MET A 1 22.50 10.88 -21.55
C MET A 1 21.10 10.27 -21.56
N MET A 2 20.92 9.07 -21.00
CA MET A 2 19.57 8.49 -20.91
C MET A 2 18.77 9.33 -19.91
N LYS A 3 17.60 9.83 -20.31
CA LYS A 3 16.69 10.49 -19.37
C LYS A 3 16.30 9.48 -18.30
N SER A 4 16.47 9.83 -17.03
CA SER A 4 15.94 9.03 -15.93
C SER A 4 14.44 8.88 -16.11
N ILE A 5 13.92 7.65 -16.03
CA ILE A 5 12.48 7.40 -16.06
C ILE A 5 11.91 7.98 -14.77
N LYS A 6 10.89 8.85 -14.89
CA LYS A 6 10.14 9.37 -13.74
C LYS A 6 8.93 8.49 -13.49
N GLN A 7 8.90 7.81 -12.36
CA GLN A 7 7.74 7.01 -11.96
C GLN A 7 6.74 7.85 -11.17
N PHE A 8 5.46 7.58 -11.36
CA PHE A 8 4.38 8.22 -10.62
C PHE A 8 3.23 7.23 -10.39
N ILE A 9 2.62 7.32 -9.21
CA ILE A 9 1.44 6.54 -8.84
C ILE A 9 0.31 7.50 -8.47
N TYR A 10 -0.84 7.29 -9.10
CA TYR A 10 -2.09 7.95 -8.77
C TYR A 10 -3.07 6.92 -8.20
N ILE A 11 -3.61 7.19 -7.02
CA ILE A 11 -4.60 6.34 -6.36
C ILE A 11 -5.92 7.10 -6.34
N SER A 12 -6.94 6.54 -6.98
CA SER A 12 -8.31 7.02 -6.88
C SER A 12 -9.06 6.18 -5.84
N ALA A 13 -9.37 6.77 -4.69
CA ALA A 13 -10.19 6.10 -3.68
C ALA A 13 -11.66 6.03 -4.10
N SER A 14 -12.16 6.92 -4.96
CA SER A 14 -13.55 6.79 -5.44
C SER A 14 -13.71 5.57 -6.36
N GLN A 15 -12.70 5.29 -7.20
CA GLN A 15 -12.72 4.16 -8.14
C GLN A 15 -12.11 2.89 -7.56
N GLN A 16 -11.38 2.97 -6.44
CA GLN A 16 -10.58 1.87 -5.88
C GLN A 16 -9.57 1.32 -6.90
N MET A 17 -8.89 2.24 -7.58
CA MET A 17 -7.90 1.95 -8.62
C MET A 17 -6.59 2.67 -8.35
N MET A 18 -5.49 2.00 -8.68
CA MET A 18 -4.15 2.57 -8.69
C MET A 18 -3.64 2.62 -10.13
N HIS A 19 -3.30 3.80 -10.61
CA HIS A 19 -2.75 4.06 -11.93
C HIS A 19 -1.26 4.37 -11.81
N CYS A 20 -0.43 3.62 -12.51
CA CYS A 20 1.01 3.77 -12.52
C CYS A 20 1.46 4.36 -13.85
N PHE A 21 2.42 5.28 -13.82
CA PHE A 21 2.92 6.00 -14.98
C PHE A 21 4.45 5.97 -15.03
N GLU A 22 4.98 5.92 -16.25
CA GLU A 22 6.37 6.16 -16.57
C GLU A 22 6.48 7.40 -17.46
N ASN A 23 7.03 8.47 -16.89
CA ASN A 23 6.95 9.83 -17.43
C ASN A 23 5.48 10.20 -17.64
N ASP A 24 5.07 10.48 -18.88
CA ASP A 24 3.70 10.85 -19.23
C ASP A 24 2.88 9.66 -19.81
N ASN A 25 3.43 8.44 -19.77
CA ASN A 25 2.77 7.25 -20.32
C ASN A 25 2.16 6.39 -19.23
N ALA A 26 0.92 5.94 -19.44
CA ALA A 26 0.31 4.94 -18.58
C ALA A 26 1.10 3.62 -18.67
N TYR A 27 1.52 3.11 -17.51
CA TYR A 27 2.24 1.84 -17.39
C TYR A 27 1.28 0.70 -17.06
N LYS A 28 0.55 0.83 -15.94
CA LYS A 28 -0.34 -0.22 -15.47
C LYS A 28 -1.44 0.33 -14.57
N VAL A 29 -2.54 -0.40 -14.46
CA VAL A 29 -3.63 -0.10 -13.55
C VAL A 29 -3.94 -1.34 -12.71
N TYR A 30 -4.11 -1.15 -11.40
CA TYR A 30 -4.41 -2.21 -10.45
C TYR A 30 -5.71 -1.91 -9.71
N SER A 31 -6.50 -2.96 -9.44
CA SER A 31 -7.60 -2.87 -8.47
C SER A 31 -7.04 -2.89 -7.05
N ILE A 32 -7.56 -2.03 -6.19
CA ILE A 32 -7.10 -1.88 -4.81
C ILE A 32 -8.26 -1.88 -3.81
N SER A 33 -7.93 -1.86 -2.52
CA SER A 33 -8.87 -1.53 -1.45
C SER A 33 -8.26 -0.55 -0.45
N THR A 34 -8.87 0.62 -0.30
CA THR A 34 -8.54 1.64 0.70
C THR A 34 -9.24 1.40 2.04
N GLY A 35 -9.07 2.31 3.00
CA GLY A 35 -9.64 2.26 4.34
C GLY A 35 -11.16 2.20 4.35
N LYS A 36 -11.74 1.24 5.08
CA LYS A 36 -13.19 1.06 5.20
C LYS A 36 -13.90 2.29 5.78
N ASN A 37 -13.20 3.08 6.59
CA ASN A 37 -13.71 4.32 7.19
C ASN A 37 -13.63 5.53 6.24
N GLY A 38 -13.19 5.32 4.99
CA GLY A 38 -13.04 6.35 3.98
C GLY A 38 -11.70 7.08 4.06
N LEU A 39 -11.72 8.35 3.71
CA LEU A 39 -10.53 9.20 3.58
C LEU A 39 -10.35 10.08 4.81
N GLY A 40 -9.10 10.25 5.24
CA GLY A 40 -8.78 11.02 6.44
C GLY A 40 -7.39 10.73 6.99
N GLU A 41 -6.81 11.74 7.62
CA GLU A 41 -5.39 11.74 7.94
C GLU A 41 -5.09 11.58 9.44
N LYS A 42 -6.10 11.73 10.31
CA LYS A 42 -5.89 11.61 11.76
C LYS A 42 -5.46 10.20 12.16
N ASN A 43 -4.54 10.10 13.10
CA ASN A 43 -4.13 8.85 13.72
C ASN A 43 -5.33 8.15 14.38
N GLY A 44 -5.33 6.82 14.35
CA GLY A 44 -6.43 6.01 14.89
C GLY A 44 -7.76 6.10 14.12
N SER A 45 -7.88 6.92 13.06
CA SER A 45 -9.13 7.05 12.29
C SER A 45 -9.49 5.80 11.48
N GLY A 46 -8.52 4.96 11.14
CA GLY A 46 -8.69 3.86 10.19
C GLY A 46 -8.97 4.31 8.75
N CYS A 47 -8.84 5.62 8.46
CA CYS A 47 -9.01 6.19 7.14
C CYS A 47 -7.70 6.18 6.35
N THR A 48 -7.80 6.11 5.02
CA THR A 48 -6.64 6.30 4.13
C THR A 48 -6.33 7.79 4.01
N PRO A 49 -5.09 8.24 4.25
CA PRO A 49 -4.70 9.64 4.10
C PRO A 49 -4.72 10.05 2.63
N ARG A 50 -5.07 11.31 2.36
CA ARG A 50 -5.02 11.90 1.01
C ARG A 50 -3.75 12.70 0.78
N GLY A 51 -3.59 13.14 -0.45
CA GLY A 51 -2.54 14.08 -0.86
C GLY A 51 -1.26 13.39 -1.30
N TRP A 52 -0.21 14.19 -1.39
CA TRP A 52 1.11 13.77 -1.85
C TRP A 52 1.85 12.96 -0.79
N HIS A 53 2.38 11.84 -1.26
CA HIS A 53 3.25 10.92 -0.54
C HIS A 53 4.42 10.52 -1.44
N GLN A 54 5.37 9.77 -0.87
CA GLN A 54 6.41 9.08 -1.61
C GLN A 54 6.58 7.65 -1.10
N ILE A 55 7.10 6.76 -1.95
CA ILE A 55 7.60 5.45 -1.51
C ILE A 55 8.82 5.69 -0.62
N TYR A 56 8.65 5.44 0.68
CA TYR A 56 9.72 5.59 1.67
C TYR A 56 10.67 4.40 1.66
N SER A 57 10.12 3.19 1.63
CA SER A 57 10.86 1.94 1.64
C SER A 57 10.00 0.81 1.05
N CYS A 58 10.67 -0.25 0.60
CA CYS A 58 10.03 -1.50 0.19
C CYS A 58 10.56 -2.62 1.09
N ILE A 59 9.67 -3.35 1.74
CA ILE A 59 9.99 -4.45 2.66
C ILE A 59 9.52 -5.77 2.06
N GLY A 60 10.33 -6.81 2.27
CA GLY A 60 10.02 -8.18 1.87
C GLY A 60 10.42 -8.53 0.45
N LEU A 61 11.27 -7.76 -0.22
CA LEU A 61 11.67 -8.02 -1.61
C LEU A 61 12.32 -9.41 -1.81
N ASP A 62 12.98 -9.91 -0.77
CA ASP A 62 13.75 -11.15 -0.72
C ASP A 62 13.00 -12.34 -0.10
N VAL A 63 11.78 -12.13 0.40
CA VAL A 63 10.96 -13.21 0.99
C VAL A 63 9.92 -13.75 0.00
N PRO A 64 9.48 -15.01 0.15
CA PRO A 64 8.49 -15.62 -0.74
C PRO A 64 7.19 -14.82 -0.83
N ILE A 65 6.48 -14.96 -1.95
CA ILE A 65 5.09 -14.50 -2.04
C ILE A 65 4.24 -15.18 -0.95
N ASN A 66 3.22 -14.47 -0.46
CA ASN A 66 2.38 -14.86 0.69
C ASN A 66 3.08 -14.84 2.06
N SER A 67 4.33 -14.38 2.17
CA SER A 67 4.97 -14.14 3.47
C SER A 67 4.14 -13.18 4.32
N VAL A 68 4.02 -13.46 5.62
CA VAL A 68 3.19 -12.67 6.54
C VAL A 68 4.04 -11.67 7.31
N PHE A 69 3.50 -10.47 7.49
CA PHE A 69 4.14 -9.41 8.25
C PHE A 69 3.28 -8.97 9.44
N VAL A 70 3.94 -8.61 10.53
CA VAL A 70 3.33 -7.94 11.70
C VAL A 70 4.23 -6.78 12.08
N SER A 71 3.66 -5.57 12.23
CA SER A 71 4.43 -4.36 12.54
C SER A 71 5.58 -4.08 11.55
N ARG A 72 5.41 -4.52 10.30
CA ARG A 72 6.39 -4.48 9.18
C ARG A 72 7.57 -5.45 9.29
N GLU A 73 7.55 -6.36 10.24
CA GLU A 73 8.54 -7.42 10.38
C GLU A 73 8.02 -8.73 9.78
N HIS A 74 8.86 -9.42 9.02
CA HIS A 74 8.53 -10.75 8.49
C HIS A 74 8.44 -11.75 9.65
N THR A 75 7.33 -12.48 9.74
CA THR A 75 7.10 -13.41 10.86
C THR A 75 7.72 -14.79 10.65
N GLY A 76 8.17 -15.10 9.43
CA GLY A 76 8.55 -16.46 9.01
C GLY A 76 7.35 -17.33 8.57
N GLU A 77 6.11 -16.85 8.76
CA GLU A 77 4.91 -17.54 8.30
C GLU A 77 4.66 -17.31 6.80
N ILE A 78 4.16 -18.33 6.12
CA ILE A 78 3.57 -18.21 4.78
C ILE A 78 2.06 -18.36 4.91
N TYR A 79 1.32 -17.37 4.41
CA TYR A 79 -0.14 -17.40 4.40
C TYR A 79 -0.68 -18.57 3.57
N THR A 80 -1.66 -19.26 4.15
CA THR A 80 -2.49 -20.24 3.44
C THR A 80 -3.95 -20.08 3.91
N PRO A 81 -4.94 -20.52 3.12
CA PRO A 81 -6.34 -20.55 3.57
C PRO A 81 -6.53 -21.33 4.88
N ALA A 82 -5.76 -22.41 5.10
CA ALA A 82 -5.82 -23.18 6.33
C ALA A 82 -5.36 -22.38 7.56
N VAL A 83 -4.31 -21.57 7.42
CA VAL A 83 -3.84 -20.66 8.47
C VAL A 83 -4.87 -19.55 8.71
N ALA A 84 -5.51 -19.04 7.67
CA ALA A 84 -6.56 -18.02 7.79
C ALA A 84 -7.74 -18.48 8.65
N LEU A 85 -8.14 -19.75 8.53
CA LEU A 85 -9.22 -20.34 9.33
C LEU A 85 -8.91 -20.40 10.83
N GLN A 86 -7.62 -20.47 11.20
CA GLN A 86 -7.20 -20.46 12.61
C GLN A 86 -7.24 -19.05 13.21
N TYR A 87 -7.10 -18.02 12.38
CA TYR A 87 -7.08 -16.62 12.80
C TYR A 87 -8.05 -15.75 11.97
N PRO A 88 -9.37 -16.00 12.06
CA PRO A 88 -10.35 -15.39 11.16
C PRO A 88 -10.48 -13.87 11.30
N GLN A 89 -9.98 -13.29 12.40
CA GLN A 89 -10.04 -11.85 12.68
C GLN A 89 -8.69 -11.14 12.49
N ARG A 90 -7.63 -11.86 12.08
CA ARG A 90 -6.31 -11.26 11.86
C ARG A 90 -6.34 -10.40 10.60
N ASP A 91 -5.81 -9.18 10.69
CA ASP A 91 -5.51 -8.37 9.52
C ASP A 91 -4.24 -8.90 8.86
N TRP A 92 -4.36 -9.37 7.63
CA TRP A 92 -3.29 -10.03 6.91
C TRP A 92 -2.52 -9.03 6.05
N ILE A 93 -1.26 -8.78 6.39
CA ILE A 93 -0.32 -8.00 5.60
C ILE A 93 0.63 -8.97 4.95
N LEU A 94 0.56 -9.09 3.62
CA LEU A 94 1.22 -10.16 2.89
C LEU A 94 2.21 -9.65 1.84
N SER A 95 3.17 -10.52 1.52
CA SER A 95 4.09 -10.46 0.38
C SER A 95 5.06 -9.28 0.40
N ARG A 96 4.58 -8.04 0.23
CA ARG A 96 5.41 -6.83 0.21
C ARG A 96 4.72 -5.72 0.98
N ILE A 97 5.52 -4.83 1.56
CA ILE A 97 5.05 -3.59 2.16
C ILE A 97 5.80 -2.44 1.49
N LEU A 98 5.08 -1.52 0.85
CA LEU A 98 5.64 -0.27 0.35
C LEU A 98 5.20 0.85 1.29
N GLN A 99 6.11 1.30 2.16
CA GLN A 99 5.81 2.34 3.14
C GLN A 99 5.58 3.68 2.46
N LEU A 100 4.54 4.40 2.90
CA LEU A 100 4.24 5.73 2.40
C LEU A 100 4.64 6.79 3.42
N ASP A 101 5.48 7.73 2.99
CA ASP A 101 5.81 8.94 3.73
C ASP A 101 5.03 10.12 3.16
N GLY A 102 4.37 10.87 4.03
CA GLY A 102 3.58 12.04 3.64
C GLY A 102 4.47 13.21 3.25
N LEU A 103 4.02 14.04 2.33
CA LEU A 103 4.76 15.21 1.84
C LEU A 103 4.08 16.55 2.16
N GLU A 104 2.90 16.52 2.79
CA GLU A 104 2.10 17.72 3.10
C GLU A 104 2.04 17.95 4.61
N GLU A 105 2.82 18.92 5.10
CA GLU A 105 2.90 19.30 6.52
C GLU A 105 1.51 19.62 7.10
N GLY A 106 1.20 19.02 8.25
CA GLY A 106 -0.09 19.22 8.93
C GLY A 106 -1.30 18.60 8.23
N ARG A 107 -1.11 17.98 7.06
CA ARG A 107 -2.13 17.17 6.39
C ARG A 107 -1.84 15.69 6.49
N ASN A 108 -0.69 15.21 5.99
CA ASN A 108 -0.33 13.79 6.00
C ASN A 108 1.11 13.55 6.49
N ARG A 109 1.79 14.62 6.92
CA ARG A 109 3.15 14.64 7.47
C ARG A 109 3.18 15.40 8.80
N GLY A 110 3.91 14.85 9.77
CA GLY A 110 4.09 15.42 11.10
C GLY A 110 2.88 15.25 12.04
N GLY A 111 3.17 15.27 13.34
CA GLY A 111 2.16 15.25 14.40
C GLY A 111 1.17 14.07 14.30
N ASP A 112 -0.10 14.34 14.60
CA ASP A 112 -1.17 13.34 14.65
C ASP A 112 -1.69 12.91 13.27
N VAL A 113 -1.07 13.39 12.19
CA VAL A 113 -1.49 13.08 10.81
C VAL A 113 -0.42 12.37 9.98
N ASP A 114 0.74 12.12 10.57
CA ASP A 114 1.91 11.57 9.89
C ASP A 114 1.67 10.15 9.36
N SER A 115 1.69 9.99 8.04
CA SER A 115 1.35 8.72 7.39
C SER A 115 2.36 7.62 7.67
N LEU A 116 3.64 7.96 7.80
CA LEU A 116 4.70 6.99 8.08
C LEU A 116 4.59 6.47 9.52
N GLN A 117 4.34 7.35 10.48
CA GLN A 117 4.11 7.00 11.89
C GLN A 117 2.79 6.25 12.09
N ARG A 118 1.77 6.56 11.30
CA ARG A 118 0.46 5.86 11.28
C ARG A 118 0.51 4.48 10.59
N TYR A 119 1.67 4.07 10.09
CA TYR A 119 1.89 2.80 9.40
C TYR A 119 0.99 2.66 8.17
N ILE A 120 0.90 3.71 7.36
CA ILE A 120 0.20 3.67 6.08
C ILE A 120 1.15 3.11 5.01
N TYR A 121 0.71 2.06 4.33
CA TYR A 121 1.47 1.43 3.25
C TYR A 121 0.57 0.72 2.24
N ILE A 122 1.16 0.37 1.11
CA ILE A 122 0.59 -0.53 0.11
C ILE A 122 1.07 -1.95 0.41
N HIS A 123 0.18 -2.94 0.44
CA HIS A 123 0.54 -4.32 0.74
C HIS A 123 -0.33 -5.38 0.07
N GLY A 124 0.14 -6.62 0.07
CA GLY A 124 -0.60 -7.79 -0.43
C GLY A 124 -1.66 -8.27 0.55
N THR A 125 -2.72 -8.90 0.03
CA THR A 125 -3.88 -9.38 0.81
C THR A 125 -4.22 -10.83 0.44
N PRO A 126 -4.94 -11.60 1.29
CA PRO A 126 -5.45 -12.91 0.91
C PRO A 126 -6.25 -12.91 -0.40
N ASP A 127 -6.12 -13.97 -1.21
CA ASP A 127 -6.86 -14.08 -2.48
C ASP A 127 -8.39 -14.09 -2.30
N SER A 128 -8.87 -14.53 -1.14
CA SER A 128 -10.28 -14.47 -0.73
C SER A 128 -10.78 -13.05 -0.42
N THR A 129 -9.88 -12.07 -0.27
CA THR A 129 -10.27 -10.68 -0.03
C THR A 129 -10.88 -10.11 -1.30
N GLU A 130 -12.07 -9.54 -1.23
CA GLU A 130 -12.63 -8.81 -2.38
C GLU A 130 -11.94 -7.44 -2.51
N LEU A 131 -11.42 -7.13 -3.70
CA LEU A 131 -10.83 -5.83 -4.05
C LEU A 131 -11.83 -4.99 -4.86
N GLY A 132 -11.54 -3.69 -5.03
CA GLY A 132 -12.43 -2.75 -5.71
C GLY A 132 -13.45 -2.08 -4.79
N LYS A 133 -13.31 -2.26 -3.47
CA LYS A 133 -14.13 -1.59 -2.45
C LYS A 133 -13.31 -1.22 -1.21
N PRO A 134 -13.65 -0.15 -0.48
CA PRO A 134 -13.00 0.18 0.78
C PRO A 134 -13.16 -0.97 1.80
N ALA A 135 -12.05 -1.48 2.34
CA ALA A 135 -12.07 -2.66 3.20
C ALA A 135 -10.89 -2.76 4.19
N SER A 136 -9.88 -1.89 4.10
CA SER A 136 -8.70 -1.93 4.97
C SER A 136 -8.86 -1.12 6.26
N HIS A 137 -7.83 -1.09 7.10
CA HIS A 137 -7.72 -0.23 8.29
C HIS A 137 -6.94 1.07 8.02
N GLY A 138 -6.90 1.53 6.76
CA GLY A 138 -6.25 2.78 6.35
C GLY A 138 -5.16 2.57 5.29
N CYS A 139 -4.58 1.37 5.24
CA CYS A 139 -3.62 0.97 4.20
C CYS A 139 -4.27 0.76 2.83
N ILE A 140 -3.46 0.51 1.80
CA ILE A 140 -3.92 0.18 0.45
C ILE A 140 -3.63 -1.31 0.18
N ARG A 141 -4.68 -2.11 0.04
CA ARG A 141 -4.55 -3.54 -0.26
C ARG A 141 -4.49 -3.78 -1.78
N MET A 142 -3.65 -4.74 -2.17
CA MET A 142 -3.47 -5.24 -3.53
C MET A 142 -3.44 -6.77 -3.55
N ARG A 143 -3.61 -7.39 -4.72
CA ARG A 143 -3.28 -8.82 -4.88
C ARG A 143 -1.79 -9.04 -4.62
N ASN A 144 -1.45 -10.23 -4.13
CA ASN A 144 -0.06 -10.58 -3.83
C ASN A 144 0.85 -10.51 -5.06
N VAL A 145 0.38 -10.99 -6.21
CA VAL A 145 1.14 -10.91 -7.46
C VAL A 145 1.35 -9.47 -7.90
N ASP A 146 0.32 -8.62 -7.77
CA ASP A 146 0.36 -7.23 -8.19
C ASP A 146 1.28 -6.39 -7.29
N VAL A 147 1.27 -6.60 -5.97
CA VAL A 147 2.16 -5.86 -5.07
C VAL A 147 3.61 -6.30 -5.21
N VAL A 148 3.87 -7.57 -5.54
CA VAL A 148 5.22 -8.07 -5.84
C VAL A 148 5.75 -7.40 -7.10
N GLU A 149 4.93 -7.33 -8.14
CA GLU A 149 5.28 -6.62 -9.37
C GLU A 149 5.52 -5.13 -9.12
N LEU A 150 4.61 -4.47 -8.41
CA LEU A 150 4.73 -3.05 -8.06
C LEU A 150 6.02 -2.79 -7.28
N ALA A 151 6.35 -3.64 -6.30
CA ALA A 151 7.55 -3.49 -5.47
C ALA A 151 8.86 -3.62 -6.27
N LEU A 152 8.85 -4.41 -7.35
CA LEU A 152 10.00 -4.53 -8.26
C LEU A 152 10.08 -3.38 -9.26
N TRP A 153 8.94 -2.76 -9.56
CA TRP A 153 8.88 -1.62 -10.47
C TRP A 153 9.29 -0.31 -9.77
N VAL A 154 8.77 0.00 -8.59
CA VAL A 154 8.99 1.31 -7.94
C VAL A 154 10.43 1.53 -7.46
N ALA A 155 10.91 2.75 -7.61
CA ALA A 155 12.06 3.28 -6.87
C ALA A 155 11.64 3.94 -5.54
N ILE A 156 12.57 3.97 -4.57
CA ILE A 156 12.42 4.82 -3.39
C ILE A 156 12.34 6.29 -3.84
N GLY A 157 11.41 7.04 -3.26
CA GLY A 157 11.10 8.41 -3.65
C GLY A 157 10.08 8.55 -4.78
N THR A 158 9.60 7.44 -5.38
CA THR A 158 8.50 7.49 -6.35
C THR A 158 7.31 8.22 -5.75
N SER A 159 6.84 9.27 -6.43
CA SER A 159 5.74 10.10 -5.96
C SER A 159 4.42 9.34 -6.06
N VAL A 160 3.61 9.46 -5.02
CA VAL A 160 2.29 8.87 -4.92
C VAL A 160 1.29 9.97 -4.60
N TYR A 161 0.21 10.08 -5.36
CA TYR A 161 -0.91 10.95 -5.01
C TYR A 161 -2.15 10.13 -4.71
N ILE A 162 -2.76 10.38 -3.56
CA ILE A 162 -4.00 9.72 -3.13
C ILE A 162 -5.13 10.75 -3.17
N GLU A 163 -6.09 10.52 -4.06
CA GLU A 163 -7.33 11.30 -4.18
C GLU A 163 -8.46 10.69 -3.34
#